data_AF-A0A1A0HK84-F1
#
_entry.id   AF-A0A1A0HK84-F1
#
_cell.length_a   1.000
_cell.length_b   1.000
_cell.length_c   1.000
_cell.angle_alpha   90.00
_cell.angle_beta   90.00
_cell.angle_gamma   90.00
#
_symmetry.space_group_name_H-M   'P 1'
#
loop_
_entity.id
_entity.type
_entity.pdbx_description
1 polymer ?
#
loop_
_entity_poly.entity_id
_entity_poly.type
_entity_poly.pdbx_seq_one_letter_code
_entity_poly.pdbx_strand_id
1 'polypeptide(L)'
;MLSQPRHFSALVKVKRLPALARAFHNGPSVLRKEEISAPHQVAKDSHLPRIKQDLKIQPRPAKARIPFLSDHKIENDASYRMSGLAQSVGQAIVRVFNIDMDKTRAGPVAGSFYFGECKKQGMFYPNEPLSDTARFYYETLQLPMSFSQWFQITALHYWILSVRMRAMPFKYGRNYQQKLVDRIFRDMELRMSGELGILSNRIIDGYLRDYHTQLLGCVVAYDEGLVTDDITLAAALWRNVFNGDPNADLRHVEALVGYVRQQLYVLNNMSDREFGFGMFTFVPPDQVVRPLTLAQKERLREAAQEKFAGKTMPSERSTLSLDE
;
A
#
# COMPACT_ATOMS: atom_id res chain seq x y z
N MET A 1 42.96 -65.55 4.80
CA MET A 1 44.12 -64.63 4.66
C MET A 1 43.59 -63.21 4.49
N LEU A 2 43.81 -62.37 5.50
CA LEU A 2 43.45 -60.95 5.52
C LEU A 2 44.38 -60.17 4.58
N SER A 3 43.85 -59.23 3.79
CA SER A 3 44.63 -58.17 3.17
C SER A 3 43.83 -56.87 3.16
N GLN A 4 44.46 -55.82 3.69
CA GLN A 4 43.97 -54.50 4.06
C GLN A 4 43.46 -53.64 2.89
N PRO A 5 42.65 -52.58 3.17
CA PRO A 5 42.31 -51.56 2.18
C PRO A 5 43.41 -50.49 2.07
N ARG A 6 43.79 -50.14 0.84
CA ARG A 6 44.75 -49.08 0.52
C ARG A 6 44.06 -47.71 0.53
N HIS A 7 44.58 -46.82 1.37
CA HIS A 7 44.37 -45.38 1.27
C HIS A 7 44.92 -44.84 -0.07
N PHE A 8 44.12 -44.06 -0.79
CA PHE A 8 44.62 -43.13 -1.81
C PHE A 8 44.23 -41.71 -1.40
N SER A 9 45.25 -40.96 -0.97
CA SER A 9 45.23 -39.51 -0.81
C SER A 9 45.48 -38.88 -2.18
N ALA A 10 44.51 -38.11 -2.68
CA ALA A 10 44.70 -37.21 -3.80
C ALA A 10 44.34 -35.78 -3.36
N LEU A 11 45.36 -35.04 -2.93
CA LEU A 11 45.32 -33.61 -2.70
C LEU A 11 45.01 -32.87 -4.01
N VAL A 12 43.77 -32.40 -4.17
CA VAL A 12 43.42 -31.41 -5.19
C VAL A 12 43.88 -30.03 -4.70
N LYS A 13 44.95 -29.49 -5.30
CA LYS A 13 45.37 -28.09 -5.15
C LYS A 13 44.26 -27.18 -5.69
N VAL A 14 43.45 -26.60 -4.82
CA VAL A 14 42.55 -25.49 -5.16
C VAL A 14 43.41 -24.26 -5.47
N LYS A 15 43.44 -23.84 -6.75
CA LYS A 15 44.00 -22.55 -7.15
C LYS A 15 43.22 -21.45 -6.42
N ARG A 16 43.87 -20.76 -5.47
CA ARG A 16 43.34 -19.52 -4.90
C ARG A 16 43.21 -18.48 -6.01
N LEU A 17 41.99 -18.00 -6.25
CA LEU A 17 41.73 -16.83 -7.07
C LEU A 17 42.55 -15.64 -6.54
N PRO A 18 43.11 -14.78 -7.40
CA PRO A 18 43.92 -13.64 -6.97
C PRO A 18 43.08 -12.64 -6.17
N ALA A 19 43.72 -12.04 -5.17
CA ALA A 19 43.15 -11.14 -4.16
C ALA A 19 42.67 -9.75 -4.70
N LEU A 20 42.26 -9.68 -5.96
CA LEU A 20 41.73 -8.47 -6.60
C LEU A 20 40.21 -8.27 -6.39
N ALA A 21 39.49 -9.31 -5.97
CA ALA A 21 38.05 -9.21 -5.67
C ALA A 21 37.73 -8.58 -4.30
N ARG A 22 38.74 -8.33 -3.44
CA ARG A 22 38.55 -7.75 -2.10
C ARG A 22 38.85 -6.25 -2.00
N ALA A 23 39.27 -5.61 -3.10
CA ALA A 23 39.72 -4.22 -3.08
C ALA A 23 38.62 -3.17 -3.35
N PHE A 24 37.38 -3.59 -3.65
CA PHE A 24 36.28 -2.65 -3.95
C PHE A 24 35.48 -2.15 -2.72
N HIS A 25 35.89 -2.50 -1.50
CA HIS A 25 35.12 -2.15 -0.29
C HIS A 25 35.86 -1.35 0.79
N ASN A 26 37.09 -0.89 0.51
CA ASN A 26 37.87 -0.11 1.49
C ASN A 26 38.21 1.31 1.01
N GLY A 27 37.33 1.93 0.21
CA GLY A 27 37.30 3.39 0.11
C GLY A 27 36.46 3.95 1.28
N PRO A 28 36.71 5.19 1.76
CA PRO A 28 35.77 5.84 2.67
C PRO A 28 34.39 5.80 2.01
N SER A 29 33.44 5.11 2.64
CA SER A 29 32.10 4.96 2.13
C SER A 29 31.56 6.32 1.68
N VAL A 30 31.23 6.42 0.39
CA VAL A 30 30.55 7.59 -0.18
C VAL A 30 29.13 7.73 0.41
N LEU A 31 28.66 6.75 1.20
CA LEU A 31 27.48 6.81 2.08
C LEU A 31 27.73 7.71 3.30
N ARG A 32 28.33 8.90 3.10
CA ARG A 32 28.31 9.96 4.11
C ARG A 32 26.87 10.43 4.23
N LYS A 33 26.17 10.04 5.30
CA LYS A 33 24.85 10.53 5.72
C LYS A 33 23.95 10.81 4.51
N GLU A 34 23.40 9.77 3.90
CA GLU A 34 22.41 9.91 2.83
C GLU A 34 21.35 10.92 3.26
N GLU A 35 21.32 12.06 2.57
CA GLU A 35 20.28 13.05 2.73
C GLU A 35 19.01 12.42 2.16
N ILE A 36 18.21 11.81 3.03
CA ILE A 36 16.98 11.10 2.65
C ILE A 36 16.12 12.07 1.83
N SER A 37 16.01 11.78 0.53
CA SER A 37 15.29 12.60 -0.43
C SER A 37 13.87 12.10 -0.62
N ALA A 38 12.96 13.00 -0.97
CA ALA A 38 11.57 12.61 -1.24
C ALA A 38 11.53 11.67 -2.46
N PRO A 39 10.65 10.65 -2.48
CA PRO A 39 10.46 9.78 -3.65
C PRO A 39 10.33 10.54 -4.97
N HIS A 40 9.59 11.66 -4.96
CA HIS A 40 9.44 12.54 -6.11
C HIS A 40 10.75 13.14 -6.61
N GLN A 41 11.66 13.49 -5.70
CA GLN A 41 12.97 14.02 -6.05
C GLN A 41 13.88 12.92 -6.62
N VAL A 42 13.91 11.75 -5.98
CA VAL A 42 14.69 10.59 -6.45
C VAL A 42 14.31 10.22 -7.89
N ALA A 43 13.02 10.22 -8.23
CA ALA A 43 12.58 9.95 -9.59
C ALA A 43 13.03 11.05 -10.59
N LYS A 44 13.01 12.32 -10.19
CA LYS A 44 13.42 13.46 -11.03
C LYS A 44 14.92 13.55 -11.29
N ASP A 45 15.73 12.87 -10.48
CA ASP A 45 17.18 12.81 -10.69
C ASP A 45 17.55 11.96 -11.92
N SER A 46 16.59 11.25 -12.54
CA SER A 46 16.83 10.57 -13.80
C SER A 46 16.92 11.52 -15.00
N HIS A 47 17.82 11.17 -15.91
CA HIS A 47 17.99 11.84 -17.20
C HIS A 47 17.76 10.88 -18.38
N LEU A 48 17.21 9.69 -18.13
CA LEU A 48 16.89 8.75 -19.19
C LEU A 48 15.75 9.28 -20.06
N PRO A 49 15.79 9.03 -21.38
CA PRO A 49 14.73 9.47 -22.27
C PRO A 49 13.42 8.74 -21.94
N ARG A 50 12.30 9.46 -22.03
CA ARG A 50 10.98 8.86 -21.90
C ARG A 50 10.71 7.91 -23.06
N ILE A 51 10.69 6.62 -22.78
CA ILE A 51 10.26 5.58 -23.72
C ILE A 51 8.79 5.28 -23.41
N LYS A 52 7.91 5.50 -24.39
CA LYS A 52 6.49 5.20 -24.21
C LYS A 52 6.31 3.69 -24.20
N GLN A 53 5.67 3.17 -23.15
CA GLN A 53 5.35 1.76 -23.06
C GLN A 53 4.45 1.33 -24.23
N ASP A 54 4.83 0.25 -24.90
CA ASP A 54 4.02 -0.37 -25.95
C ASP A 54 2.92 -1.24 -25.34
N LEU A 55 1.70 -0.70 -25.33
CA LEU A 55 0.53 -1.39 -24.80
C LEU A 55 -0.13 -2.20 -25.92
N LYS A 56 -0.20 -3.52 -25.74
CA LYS A 56 -0.90 -4.45 -26.66
C LYS A 56 -2.34 -4.04 -26.95
N ILE A 57 -3.00 -3.45 -25.96
CA ILE A 57 -4.38 -2.96 -26.05
C ILE A 57 -4.39 -1.51 -25.57
N GLN A 58 -4.92 -0.62 -26.41
CA GLN A 58 -5.04 0.79 -26.04
C GLN A 58 -6.03 0.96 -24.88
N PRO A 59 -5.70 1.79 -23.87
CA PRO A 59 -6.59 2.03 -22.75
C PRO A 59 -7.95 2.57 -23.20
N ARG A 60 -9.02 1.98 -22.66
CA ARG A 60 -10.37 2.50 -22.87
C ARG A 60 -10.56 3.75 -21.99
N PRO A 61 -10.88 4.93 -22.55
CA PRO A 61 -11.14 6.12 -21.75
C PRO A 61 -12.48 5.99 -21.00
N ALA A 62 -12.57 6.61 -19.82
CA ALA A 62 -13.82 6.76 -19.10
C ALA A 62 -14.79 7.66 -19.88
N LYS A 63 -16.04 7.22 -20.04
CA LYS A 63 -17.14 7.94 -20.73
C LYS A 63 -18.03 8.72 -19.78
N ALA A 64 -18.04 8.33 -18.51
CA ALA A 64 -18.82 8.95 -17.45
C ALA A 64 -18.00 8.92 -16.15
N ARG A 65 -18.47 9.69 -15.16
CA ARG A 65 -17.91 9.72 -13.82
C ARG A 65 -18.96 9.22 -12.84
N ILE A 66 -18.63 8.15 -12.11
CA ILE A 66 -19.43 7.73 -10.96
C ILE A 66 -18.96 8.45 -9.69
N PRO A 67 -19.76 8.50 -8.61
CA PRO A 67 -19.32 9.02 -7.33
C PRO A 67 -18.00 8.40 -6.85
N PHE A 68 -17.17 9.18 -6.16
CA PHE A 68 -15.84 8.72 -5.74
C PHE A 68 -15.92 7.61 -4.68
N LEU A 69 -16.83 7.71 -3.72
CA LEU A 69 -17.16 6.66 -2.75
C LEU A 69 -18.57 6.12 -3.01
N SER A 70 -19.45 6.07 -2.01
CA SER A 70 -20.89 5.82 -2.23
C SER A 70 -21.61 7.13 -2.60
N ASP A 71 -22.93 7.14 -2.65
CA ASP A 71 -23.80 8.32 -2.70
C ASP A 71 -24.30 8.73 -1.29
N HIS A 72 -23.91 7.99 -0.24
CA HIS A 72 -24.41 8.18 1.11
C HIS A 72 -23.77 9.40 1.80
N LYS A 73 -24.60 10.22 2.46
CA LYS A 73 -24.16 11.47 3.12
C LYS A 73 -23.04 11.26 4.14
N ILE A 74 -23.06 10.15 4.87
CA ILE A 74 -22.02 9.82 5.87
C ILE A 74 -20.63 9.71 5.22
N GLU A 75 -20.53 9.20 4.00
CA GLU A 75 -19.24 8.99 3.33
C GLU A 75 -18.83 10.21 2.49
N ASN A 76 -19.79 10.96 1.94
CA ASN A 76 -19.51 12.06 1.00
C ASN A 76 -19.53 13.45 1.60
N ASP A 77 -20.16 13.64 2.77
CA ASP A 77 -20.33 14.95 3.38
C ASP A 77 -19.57 15.00 4.71
N ALA A 78 -18.38 15.60 4.68
CA ALA A 78 -17.55 15.79 5.87
C ALA A 78 -18.24 16.65 6.96
N SER A 79 -19.22 17.49 6.57
CA SER A 79 -20.00 18.33 7.48
C SER A 79 -21.20 17.61 8.08
N TYR A 80 -21.58 16.45 7.53
CA TYR A 80 -22.69 15.68 8.04
C TYR A 80 -22.42 15.21 9.48
N ARG A 81 -23.37 15.50 10.37
CA ARG A 81 -23.40 15.01 11.73
C ARG A 81 -24.77 14.39 11.97
N MET A 82 -24.79 13.21 12.59
CA MET A 82 -26.05 12.62 13.03
C MET A 82 -26.75 13.56 14.01
N SER A 83 -28.08 13.61 13.97
CA SER A 83 -28.83 14.36 14.97
C SER A 83 -28.58 13.79 16.37
N GLY A 84 -28.61 14.64 17.40
CA GLY A 84 -28.32 14.23 18.78
C GLY A 84 -29.25 13.11 19.27
N LEU A 85 -30.51 13.08 18.81
CA LEU A 85 -31.46 12.01 19.10
C LEU A 85 -31.02 10.68 18.46
N ALA A 86 -30.69 10.68 17.17
CA ALA A 86 -30.25 9.48 16.46
C ALA A 86 -28.93 8.94 17.05
N GLN A 87 -28.01 9.84 17.42
CA GLN A 87 -26.77 9.48 18.10
C GLN A 87 -27.07 8.83 19.46
N SER A 88 -27.95 9.43 20.27
CA SER A 88 -28.31 8.90 21.60
C SER A 88 -28.96 7.52 21.51
N VAL A 89 -29.87 7.32 20.55
CA VAL A 89 -30.47 6.01 20.27
C VAL A 89 -29.39 5.00 19.85
N GLY A 90 -28.48 5.40 18.96
CA GLY A 90 -27.33 4.57 18.57
C GLY A 90 -26.45 4.17 19.76
N GLN A 91 -26.12 5.12 20.65
CA GLN A 91 -25.34 4.83 21.86
C GLN A 91 -26.07 3.85 22.79
N ALA A 92 -27.38 4.01 22.94
CA ALA A 92 -28.19 3.11 23.77
C ALA A 92 -28.17 1.69 23.21
N ILE A 93 -28.36 1.52 21.89
CA ILE A 93 -28.29 0.22 21.21
C ILE A 93 -26.91 -0.42 21.41
N VAL A 94 -25.83 0.32 21.15
CA VAL A 94 -24.45 -0.19 21.32
C VAL A 94 -24.23 -0.68 22.75
N ARG A 95 -24.72 0.07 23.74
CA ARG A 95 -24.58 -0.28 25.16
C ARG A 95 -25.42 -1.50 25.55
N VAL A 96 -26.69 -1.54 25.17
CA VAL A 96 -27.64 -2.61 25.56
C VAL A 96 -27.23 -3.95 24.96
N PHE A 97 -26.79 -3.95 23.69
CA PHE A 97 -26.41 -5.17 22.98
C PHE A 97 -24.91 -5.50 23.04
N ASN A 98 -24.13 -4.72 23.80
CA ASN A 98 -22.68 -4.87 23.92
C ASN A 98 -21.98 -5.03 22.55
N ILE A 99 -22.30 -4.14 21.61
CA ILE A 99 -21.82 -4.23 20.23
C ILE A 99 -20.30 -4.03 20.20
N ASP A 100 -19.59 -4.97 19.57
CA ASP A 100 -18.16 -4.89 19.32
C ASP A 100 -17.89 -3.80 18.26
N MET A 101 -17.53 -2.61 18.75
CA MET A 101 -17.28 -1.46 17.89
C MET A 101 -16.01 -1.60 17.07
N ASP A 102 -14.99 -2.33 17.54
CA ASP A 102 -13.75 -2.55 16.78
C ASP A 102 -14.03 -3.37 15.51
N LYS A 103 -14.93 -4.37 15.62
CA LYS A 103 -15.43 -5.11 14.45
C LYS A 103 -16.32 -4.24 13.55
N THR A 104 -17.16 -3.40 14.14
CA THR A 104 -18.15 -2.60 13.39
C THR A 104 -17.50 -1.46 12.60
N ARG A 105 -16.45 -0.85 13.14
CA ARG A 105 -15.68 0.23 12.48
C ARG A 105 -15.04 -0.20 11.16
N ALA A 106 -14.79 -1.49 10.96
CA ALA A 106 -14.22 -2.02 9.71
C ALA A 106 -15.02 -1.59 8.46
N GLY A 107 -16.34 -1.43 8.57
CA GLY A 107 -17.18 -0.92 7.47
C GLY A 107 -16.80 0.51 7.05
N PRO A 108 -17.05 1.53 7.87
CA PRO A 108 -16.72 2.91 7.53
C PRO A 108 -15.23 3.20 7.41
N VAL A 109 -14.37 2.53 8.20
CA VAL A 109 -12.92 2.77 8.14
C VAL A 109 -12.29 2.06 6.94
N ALA A 110 -12.38 0.73 6.88
CA ALA A 110 -11.72 -0.02 5.79
C ALA A 110 -12.50 0.08 4.48
N GLY A 111 -13.81 -0.13 4.54
CA GLY A 111 -14.70 -0.16 3.37
C GLY A 111 -15.09 1.22 2.81
N SER A 112 -14.69 2.33 3.44
CA SER A 112 -14.94 3.67 2.90
C SER A 112 -13.68 4.54 2.95
N PHE A 113 -13.20 4.91 4.15
CA PHE A 113 -12.08 5.84 4.28
C PHE A 113 -10.78 5.31 3.65
N TYR A 114 -10.31 4.14 4.06
CA TYR A 114 -9.10 3.52 3.51
C TYR A 114 -9.25 3.10 2.05
N PHE A 115 -10.44 2.68 1.64
CA PHE A 115 -10.72 2.50 0.22
C PHE A 115 -10.53 3.80 -0.57
N GLY A 116 -11.03 4.93 -0.06
CA GLY A 116 -10.82 6.26 -0.64
C GLY A 116 -9.34 6.64 -0.71
N GLU A 117 -8.60 6.36 0.36
CA GLU A 117 -7.15 6.57 0.42
C GLU A 117 -6.37 5.76 -0.62
N CYS A 118 -6.79 4.52 -0.92
CA CYS A 118 -6.20 3.72 -2.00
C CYS A 118 -6.62 4.22 -3.38
N LYS A 119 -7.92 4.48 -3.56
CA LYS A 119 -8.51 4.88 -4.84
C LYS A 119 -7.85 6.18 -5.34
N LYS A 120 -7.75 7.20 -4.49
CA LYS A 120 -7.25 8.54 -4.88
C LYS A 120 -5.81 8.53 -5.44
N GLN A 121 -5.02 7.49 -5.17
CA GLN A 121 -3.60 7.44 -5.50
C GLN A 121 -3.36 7.46 -7.01
N GLY A 122 -4.17 6.70 -7.75
CA GLY A 122 -4.07 6.63 -9.21
C GLY A 122 -5.34 7.07 -9.94
N MET A 123 -6.35 7.62 -9.26
CA MET A 123 -7.57 8.03 -9.97
C MET A 123 -7.27 9.16 -10.96
N PHE A 124 -7.83 9.03 -12.16
CA PHE A 124 -7.75 10.04 -13.20
C PHE A 124 -9.02 10.02 -14.05
N TYR A 125 -9.31 11.16 -14.69
CA TYR A 125 -10.32 11.30 -15.74
C TYR A 125 -9.69 12.08 -16.90
N PRO A 126 -9.97 11.74 -18.18
CA PRO A 126 -9.26 12.31 -19.33
C PRO A 126 -9.26 13.86 -19.43
N ASN A 127 -10.28 14.52 -18.87
CA ASN A 127 -10.48 15.97 -18.99
C ASN A 127 -10.40 16.69 -17.63
N GLU A 128 -9.83 16.04 -16.61
CA GLU A 128 -9.66 16.62 -15.28
C GLU A 128 -8.17 16.68 -14.92
N PRO A 129 -7.73 17.71 -14.18
CA PRO A 129 -6.36 17.75 -13.69
C PRO A 129 -6.09 16.57 -12.76
N LEU A 130 -4.88 16.01 -12.87
CA LEU A 130 -4.43 14.96 -11.96
C LEU A 130 -4.22 15.51 -10.54
N SER A 131 -4.60 14.71 -9.54
CA SER A 131 -4.20 14.98 -8.15
C SER A 131 -2.68 14.89 -8.00
N ASP A 132 -2.13 15.45 -6.92
CA ASP A 132 -0.68 15.35 -6.66
C ASP A 132 -0.20 13.89 -6.58
N THR A 133 -1.00 13.02 -5.96
CA THR A 133 -0.72 11.58 -5.89
C THR A 133 -0.74 10.93 -7.27
N ALA A 134 -1.72 11.25 -8.13
CA ALA A 134 -1.80 10.67 -9.46
C ALA A 134 -0.70 11.18 -10.41
N ARG A 135 -0.27 12.44 -10.25
CA ARG A 135 0.86 13.01 -11.01
C ARG A 135 2.17 12.29 -10.73
N PHE A 136 2.40 11.86 -9.49
CA PHE A 136 3.57 11.05 -9.18
C PHE A 136 3.58 9.77 -10.04
N TYR A 137 2.50 9.01 -10.09
CA TYR A 137 2.46 7.77 -10.88
C TYR A 137 2.51 8.01 -12.40
N TYR A 138 1.68 8.89 -12.93
CA TYR A 138 1.50 9.00 -14.39
C TYR A 138 2.49 9.95 -15.07
N GLU A 139 2.89 11.03 -14.40
CA GLU A 139 3.81 12.03 -14.97
C GLU A 139 5.24 11.78 -14.51
N THR A 140 5.45 11.55 -13.22
CA THR A 140 6.81 11.43 -12.65
C THR A 140 7.40 10.06 -12.94
N LEU A 141 6.69 8.98 -12.59
CA LEU A 141 7.11 7.60 -12.90
C LEU A 141 6.81 7.19 -14.35
N GLN A 142 6.10 8.05 -15.10
CA GLN A 142 5.77 7.88 -16.51
C GLN A 142 4.90 6.64 -16.83
N LEU A 143 4.08 6.20 -15.88
CA LEU A 143 3.20 5.04 -16.04
C LEU A 143 2.02 5.34 -16.98
N PRO A 144 1.47 4.33 -17.69
CA PRO A 144 0.35 4.53 -18.59
C PRO A 144 -0.96 4.85 -17.85
N MET A 145 -1.68 5.88 -18.29
CA MET A 145 -3.02 6.17 -17.78
C MET A 145 -4.04 5.15 -18.32
N SER A 146 -4.27 4.08 -17.58
CA SER A 146 -5.25 3.04 -17.91
C SER A 146 -5.98 2.53 -16.67
N PHE A 147 -7.14 1.90 -16.87
CA PHE A 147 -7.87 1.25 -15.77
C PHE A 147 -7.04 0.15 -15.10
N SER A 148 -6.28 -0.63 -15.87
CA SER A 148 -5.41 -1.68 -15.35
C SER A 148 -4.28 -1.08 -14.50
N GLN A 149 -3.64 0.00 -14.97
CA GLN A 149 -2.62 0.70 -14.20
C GLN A 149 -3.17 1.30 -12.90
N TRP A 150 -4.35 1.91 -12.96
CA TRP A 150 -5.04 2.39 -11.76
C TRP A 150 -5.28 1.25 -10.75
N PHE A 151 -5.70 0.08 -11.24
CA PHE A 151 -5.89 -1.08 -10.38
C PHE A 151 -4.57 -1.52 -9.74
N GLN A 152 -3.46 -1.58 -10.49
CA GLN A 152 -2.15 -1.96 -9.92
C GLN A 152 -1.69 -0.97 -8.83
N ILE A 153 -1.90 0.33 -9.04
CA ILE A 153 -1.63 1.36 -8.02
C ILE A 153 -2.54 1.13 -6.81
N THR A 154 -3.84 0.91 -7.01
CA THR A 154 -4.80 0.65 -5.93
C THR A 154 -4.47 -0.62 -5.15
N ALA A 155 -4.04 -1.68 -5.85
CA ALA A 155 -3.63 -2.97 -5.30
C ALA A 155 -2.36 -2.86 -4.45
N LEU A 156 -1.38 -2.04 -4.87
CA LEU A 156 -0.21 -1.72 -4.06
C LEU A 156 -0.59 -1.06 -2.73
N HIS A 157 -1.48 -0.07 -2.77
CA HIS A 157 -1.92 0.63 -1.56
C HIS A 157 -2.80 -0.24 -0.67
N TYR A 158 -3.65 -1.09 -1.26
CA TYR A 158 -4.31 -2.17 -0.54
C TYR A 158 -3.29 -3.03 0.19
N TRP A 159 -2.23 -3.49 -0.50
CA TRP A 159 -1.23 -4.35 0.11
C TRP A 159 -0.54 -3.66 1.30
N ILE A 160 -0.12 -2.40 1.15
CA ILE A 160 0.50 -1.61 2.23
C ILE A 160 -0.41 -1.57 3.46
N LEU A 161 -1.70 -1.25 3.29
CA LEU A 161 -2.66 -1.27 4.41
C LEU A 161 -2.89 -2.68 4.94
N SER A 162 -2.92 -3.68 4.06
CA SER A 162 -3.14 -5.08 4.44
C SER A 162 -2.01 -5.60 5.33
N VAL A 163 -0.77 -5.15 5.14
CA VAL A 163 0.37 -5.47 6.02
C VAL A 163 0.05 -5.00 7.44
N ARG A 164 -0.39 -3.75 7.60
CA ARG A 164 -0.78 -3.22 8.91
C ARG A 164 -1.98 -3.94 9.50
N MET A 165 -2.96 -4.29 8.67
CA MET A 165 -4.13 -5.04 9.11
C MET A 165 -3.76 -6.44 9.62
N ARG A 166 -2.74 -7.09 9.05
CA ARG A 166 -2.25 -8.40 9.54
C ARG A 166 -1.53 -8.31 10.88
N ALA A 167 -1.04 -7.13 11.28
CA ALA A 167 -0.44 -6.89 12.59
C ALA A 167 -1.48 -6.65 13.70
N MET A 168 -2.73 -6.28 13.36
CA MET A 168 -3.83 -6.16 14.31
C MET A 168 -4.26 -7.54 14.85
N PRO A 169 -5.02 -7.61 15.96
CA PRO A 169 -5.61 -8.87 16.42
C PRO A 169 -6.41 -9.53 15.29
N PHE A 170 -6.14 -10.82 15.05
CA PHE A 170 -6.56 -11.57 13.86
C PHE A 170 -8.04 -11.37 13.47
N LYS A 171 -8.93 -11.40 14.46
CA LYS A 171 -10.38 -11.19 14.27
C LYS A 171 -10.70 -9.85 13.60
N TYR A 172 -10.04 -8.78 14.02
CA TYR A 172 -10.24 -7.43 13.50
C TYR A 172 -9.50 -7.23 12.19
N GLY A 173 -8.23 -7.62 12.14
CA GLY A 173 -7.39 -7.57 10.93
C GLY A 173 -8.05 -8.19 9.71
N ARG A 174 -8.52 -9.43 9.85
CA ARG A 174 -9.22 -10.15 8.78
C ARG A 174 -10.50 -9.45 8.33
N ASN A 175 -11.24 -8.85 9.27
CA ASN A 175 -12.47 -8.13 8.94
C ASN A 175 -12.17 -6.87 8.10
N TYR A 176 -11.17 -6.09 8.49
CA TYR A 176 -10.75 -4.90 7.74
C TYR A 176 -10.28 -5.27 6.33
N GLN A 177 -9.47 -6.31 6.20
CA GLN A 177 -9.02 -6.80 4.89
C GLN A 177 -10.20 -7.18 3.98
N GLN A 178 -11.17 -7.93 4.52
CA GLN A 178 -12.37 -8.33 3.78
C GLN A 178 -13.17 -7.10 3.33
N LYS A 179 -13.45 -6.15 4.24
CA LYS A 179 -14.23 -4.95 3.92
C LYS A 179 -13.55 -4.07 2.86
N LEU A 180 -12.24 -3.93 2.93
CA LEU A 180 -11.48 -3.15 1.96
C LEU A 180 -11.46 -3.83 0.59
N VAL A 181 -11.15 -5.14 0.51
CA VAL A 181 -11.12 -5.85 -0.78
C VAL A 181 -12.50 -5.93 -1.42
N ASP A 182 -13.55 -6.22 -0.64
CA ASP A 182 -14.94 -6.23 -1.14
C ASP A 182 -15.31 -4.88 -1.76
N ARG A 183 -14.91 -3.78 -1.12
CA ARG A 183 -15.20 -2.44 -1.62
C ARG A 183 -14.46 -2.14 -2.91
N ILE A 184 -13.17 -2.52 -3.01
CA ILE A 184 -12.35 -2.34 -4.21
C ILE A 184 -13.00 -3.06 -5.40
N PHE A 185 -13.34 -4.35 -5.25
CA PHE A 185 -13.91 -5.13 -6.35
C PHE A 185 -15.33 -4.68 -6.74
N ARG A 186 -16.14 -4.26 -5.76
CA ARG A 186 -17.43 -3.61 -6.06
C ARG A 186 -17.25 -2.31 -6.83
N ASP A 187 -16.27 -1.49 -6.48
CA ASP A 187 -15.98 -0.26 -7.23
C ASP A 187 -15.52 -0.56 -8.66
N MET A 188 -14.66 -1.57 -8.82
CA MET A 188 -14.21 -2.01 -10.14
C MET A 188 -15.37 -2.44 -11.04
N GLU A 189 -16.32 -3.22 -10.52
CA GLU A 189 -17.54 -3.63 -11.22
C GLU A 189 -18.35 -2.41 -11.70
N LEU A 190 -18.59 -1.46 -10.79
CA LEU A 190 -19.34 -0.23 -11.08
C LEU A 190 -18.62 0.66 -12.10
N ARG A 191 -17.29 0.75 -12.04
CA ARG A 191 -16.49 1.53 -12.99
C ARG A 191 -16.41 0.87 -14.35
N MET A 192 -16.28 -0.46 -14.42
CA MET A 192 -16.28 -1.19 -15.68
C MET A 192 -17.62 -1.05 -16.42
N SER A 193 -18.73 -1.15 -15.70
CA SER A 193 -20.06 -0.95 -16.27
C SER A 193 -20.37 0.52 -16.56
N GLY A 194 -20.24 1.40 -15.55
CA GLY A 194 -20.66 2.80 -15.62
C GLY A 194 -19.67 3.75 -16.29
N GLU A 195 -18.38 3.66 -15.98
CA GLU A 195 -17.37 4.56 -16.56
C GLU A 195 -16.85 4.05 -17.90
N LEU A 196 -16.56 2.75 -18.03
CA LEU A 196 -15.99 2.17 -19.24
C LEU A 196 -17.06 1.66 -20.23
N GLY A 197 -18.33 1.62 -19.84
CA GLY A 197 -19.43 1.19 -20.70
C GLY A 197 -19.30 -0.25 -21.17
N ILE A 198 -18.80 -1.16 -20.31
CA ILE A 198 -18.80 -2.60 -20.57
C ILE A 198 -20.17 -3.14 -20.19
N LEU A 199 -20.98 -3.54 -21.18
CA LEU A 199 -22.37 -3.95 -20.94
C LEU A 199 -22.53 -5.42 -20.52
N SER A 200 -21.53 -6.27 -20.79
CA SER A 200 -21.62 -7.70 -20.52
C SER A 200 -21.10 -8.04 -19.13
N ASN A 201 -22.02 -8.45 -18.23
CA ASN A 201 -21.66 -8.92 -16.89
C ASN A 201 -20.67 -10.07 -16.93
N ARG A 202 -20.82 -11.02 -17.87
CA ARG A 202 -19.86 -12.13 -18.05
C ARG A 202 -18.44 -11.65 -18.32
N ILE A 203 -18.27 -10.55 -19.07
CA ILE A 203 -16.96 -9.95 -19.34
C ILE A 203 -16.42 -9.28 -18.07
N ILE A 204 -17.26 -8.54 -17.35
CA ILE A 204 -16.89 -7.89 -16.08
C ILE A 204 -16.45 -8.96 -15.06
N ASP A 205 -17.23 -10.03 -14.88
CA ASP A 205 -16.90 -11.14 -13.98
C ASP A 205 -15.58 -11.82 -14.36
N GLY A 206 -15.31 -11.95 -15.66
CA GLY A 206 -14.03 -12.41 -16.17
C GLY A 206 -12.88 -11.53 -15.70
N TYR A 207 -12.96 -10.23 -15.95
CA TYR A 207 -11.94 -9.28 -15.51
C TYR A 207 -11.78 -9.25 -13.99
N LEU A 208 -12.87 -9.29 -13.22
CA LEU A 208 -12.80 -9.30 -11.75
C LEU A 208 -12.05 -10.55 -11.24
N ARG A 209 -12.27 -11.74 -11.83
CA ARG A 209 -11.50 -12.94 -11.48
C ARG A 209 -10.02 -12.80 -11.82
N ASP A 210 -9.71 -12.23 -12.98
CA ASP A 210 -8.33 -12.01 -13.41
C ASP A 210 -7.60 -11.03 -12.48
N TYR A 211 -8.25 -9.91 -12.14
CA TYR A 211 -7.71 -8.93 -11.21
C TYR A 211 -7.58 -9.47 -9.79
N HIS A 212 -8.51 -10.33 -9.34
CA HIS A 212 -8.39 -11.00 -8.05
C HIS A 212 -7.17 -11.92 -8.02
N THR A 213 -6.94 -12.69 -9.08
CA THR A 213 -5.75 -13.55 -9.21
C THR A 213 -4.46 -12.71 -9.22
N GLN A 214 -4.45 -11.58 -9.95
CA GLN A 214 -3.33 -10.64 -9.95
C GLN A 214 -3.07 -10.06 -8.56
N LEU A 215 -4.12 -9.68 -7.82
CA LEU A 215 -3.99 -9.16 -6.46
C LEU A 215 -3.32 -10.16 -5.53
N LEU A 216 -3.74 -11.43 -5.56
CA LEU A 216 -3.13 -12.48 -4.76
C LEU A 216 -1.65 -12.68 -5.11
N GLY A 217 -1.31 -12.67 -6.40
CA GLY A 217 0.07 -12.73 -6.86
C GLY A 217 0.92 -11.54 -6.40
N CYS A 218 0.35 -10.33 -6.45
CA CYS A 218 0.99 -9.12 -5.95
C CYS A 218 1.28 -9.22 -4.45
N VAL A 219 0.31 -9.65 -3.64
CA VAL A 219 0.47 -9.80 -2.19
C VAL A 219 1.63 -10.74 -1.87
N VAL A 220 1.72 -11.90 -2.52
CA VAL A 220 2.83 -12.85 -2.29
C VAL A 220 4.18 -12.24 -2.67
N ALA A 221 4.28 -11.60 -3.84
CA ALA A 221 5.53 -11.01 -4.31
C ALA A 221 6.00 -9.83 -3.44
N TYR A 222 5.07 -9.00 -2.99
CA TYR A 222 5.40 -7.87 -2.11
C TYR A 222 5.73 -8.33 -0.69
N ASP A 223 5.05 -9.36 -0.17
CA ASP A 223 5.39 -9.96 1.12
C ASP A 223 6.80 -10.58 1.08
N GLU A 224 7.16 -11.27 0.00
CA GLU A 224 8.52 -11.78 -0.23
C GLU A 224 9.55 -10.63 -0.20
N GLY A 225 9.33 -9.56 -0.96
CA GLY A 225 10.23 -8.39 -0.95
C GLY A 225 10.30 -7.66 0.40
N LEU A 226 9.20 -7.63 1.16
CA LEU A 226 9.18 -7.02 2.49
C LEU A 226 10.08 -7.77 3.47
N VAL A 227 10.05 -9.11 3.47
CA VAL A 227 10.79 -9.94 4.44
C VAL A 227 12.23 -10.26 4.04
N THR A 228 12.60 -10.04 2.77
CA THR A 228 13.93 -10.34 2.23
C THR A 228 14.81 -9.10 2.14
N ASP A 229 14.71 -8.35 1.05
CA ASP A 229 15.58 -7.23 0.72
C ASP A 229 14.94 -6.29 -0.32
N ASP A 230 15.53 -5.09 -0.47
CA ASP A 230 15.02 -4.05 -1.37
C ASP A 230 15.19 -4.38 -2.87
N ILE A 231 16.11 -5.28 -3.24
CA ILE A 231 16.26 -5.71 -4.64
C ILE A 231 15.08 -6.60 -5.01
N THR A 232 14.71 -7.52 -4.12
CA THR A 232 13.53 -8.39 -4.30
C THR A 232 12.24 -7.57 -4.33
N LEU A 233 12.11 -6.57 -3.44
CA LEU A 233 10.98 -5.63 -3.45
C LEU A 233 10.94 -4.80 -4.75
N ALA A 234 12.09 -4.28 -5.21
CA ALA A 234 12.20 -3.55 -6.46
C ALA A 234 11.75 -4.40 -7.65
N ALA A 235 12.16 -5.67 -7.70
CA ALA A 235 11.76 -6.61 -8.75
C ALA A 235 10.25 -6.89 -8.73
N ALA A 236 9.65 -7.01 -7.54
CA ALA A 236 8.20 -7.17 -7.39
C ALA A 236 7.43 -5.93 -7.86
N LEU A 237 7.90 -4.72 -7.50
CA LEU A 237 7.30 -3.46 -7.93
C LEU A 237 7.45 -3.24 -9.44
N TRP A 238 8.61 -3.54 -10.01
CA TRP A 238 8.84 -3.48 -11.45
C TRP A 238 7.87 -4.39 -12.22
N ARG A 239 7.70 -5.64 -11.77
CA ARG A 239 6.82 -6.62 -12.43
C ARG A 239 5.36 -6.19 -12.39
N ASN A 240 4.89 -5.72 -11.24
CA ASN A 240 3.46 -5.50 -11.01
C ASN A 240 2.99 -4.06 -11.28
N VAL A 241 3.81 -3.05 -10.93
CA VAL A 241 3.45 -1.64 -11.10
C VAL A 241 3.98 -1.08 -12.42
N PHE A 242 5.21 -1.44 -12.81
CA PHE A 242 5.79 -1.05 -14.10
C PHE A 242 5.50 -2.07 -15.22
N ASN A 243 4.59 -3.01 -14.99
CA ASN A 243 4.16 -4.04 -15.95
C ASN A 243 5.31 -4.89 -16.53
N GLY A 244 6.43 -4.99 -15.82
CA GLY A 244 7.62 -5.66 -16.33
C GLY A 244 8.21 -5.00 -17.58
N ASP A 245 8.02 -3.68 -17.75
CA ASP A 245 8.56 -2.95 -18.89
C ASP A 245 10.11 -2.99 -18.86
N PRO A 246 10.78 -3.59 -19.86
CA PRO A 246 12.24 -3.62 -19.91
C PRO A 246 12.88 -2.23 -20.04
N ASN A 247 12.09 -1.22 -20.41
CA ASN A 247 12.53 0.18 -20.49
C ASN A 247 12.17 1.00 -19.24
N ALA A 248 11.63 0.36 -18.20
CA ALA A 248 11.34 1.05 -16.94
C ALA A 248 12.61 1.65 -16.36
N ASP A 249 12.52 2.94 -15.99
CA ASP A 249 13.63 3.63 -15.35
C ASP A 249 13.87 3.10 -13.94
N LEU A 250 15.09 2.62 -13.68
CA LEU A 250 15.46 2.09 -12.37
C LEU A 250 15.41 3.14 -11.26
N ARG A 251 15.60 4.43 -11.56
CA ARG A 251 15.40 5.52 -10.58
C ARG A 251 13.92 5.67 -10.21
N HIS A 252 13.01 5.44 -11.14
CA HIS A 252 11.57 5.44 -10.83
C HIS A 252 11.20 4.24 -9.95
N VAL A 253 11.80 3.06 -10.20
CA VAL A 253 11.61 1.88 -9.36
C VAL A 253 12.16 2.12 -7.95
N GLU A 254 13.36 2.68 -7.83
CA GLU A 254 13.98 3.07 -6.55
C GLU A 254 13.11 4.07 -5.77
N ALA A 255 12.62 5.11 -6.43
CA ALA A 255 11.70 6.07 -5.83
C ALA A 255 10.45 5.39 -5.26
N LEU A 256 9.88 4.42 -5.98
CA LEU A 256 8.71 3.68 -5.51
C LEU A 256 9.04 2.73 -4.33
N VAL A 257 10.22 2.09 -4.33
CA VAL A 257 10.70 1.30 -3.18
C VAL A 257 10.80 2.20 -1.94
N GLY A 258 11.44 3.36 -2.08
CA GLY A 258 11.57 4.35 -1.01
C GLY A 258 10.21 4.84 -0.51
N TYR A 259 9.26 5.11 -1.41
CA TYR A 259 7.88 5.43 -1.05
C TYR A 259 7.24 4.33 -0.20
N VAL A 260 7.28 3.08 -0.68
CA VAL A 260 6.67 1.93 0.00
C VAL A 260 7.26 1.73 1.41
N ARG A 261 8.59 1.78 1.55
CA ARG A 261 9.27 1.63 2.85
C ARG A 261 8.87 2.74 3.83
N GLN A 262 8.72 3.98 3.35
CA GLN A 262 8.26 5.10 4.18
C GLN A 262 6.82 4.90 4.68
N GLN A 263 5.90 4.44 3.82
CA GLN A 263 4.52 4.17 4.24
C GLN A 263 4.46 3.06 5.30
N LEU A 264 5.20 1.97 5.09
CA LEU A 264 5.28 0.86 6.03
C LEU A 264 5.92 1.29 7.36
N TYR A 265 6.93 2.16 7.33
CA TYR A 265 7.51 2.73 8.54
C TYR A 265 6.47 3.52 9.34
N VAL A 266 5.69 4.40 8.70
CA VAL A 266 4.63 5.16 9.40
C VAL A 266 3.59 4.22 10.01
N LEU A 267 3.13 3.23 9.25
CA LEU A 267 2.16 2.24 9.75
C LEU A 267 2.69 1.41 10.92
N ASN A 268 3.98 1.08 10.93
CA ASN A 268 4.62 0.32 12.01
C ASN A 268 4.84 1.15 13.30
N ASN A 269 4.63 2.47 13.27
CA ASN A 269 4.71 3.31 14.46
C ASN A 269 3.31 3.84 14.86
N MET A 270 2.24 3.23 14.34
CA MET A 270 0.86 3.64 14.57
C MET A 270 0.11 2.54 15.31
N SER A 271 -0.41 2.87 16.48
CA SER A 271 -1.13 1.91 17.31
C SER A 271 -2.35 1.27 16.64
N ASP A 272 -2.72 0.07 17.07
CA ASP A 272 -3.91 -0.64 16.56
C ASP A 272 -5.17 0.21 16.69
N ARG A 273 -5.27 0.96 17.79
CA ARG A 273 -6.41 1.83 18.02
C ARG A 273 -6.45 3.01 17.07
N GLU A 274 -5.34 3.66 16.79
CA GLU A 274 -5.30 4.76 15.79
C GLU A 274 -5.69 4.25 14.40
N PHE A 275 -5.14 3.11 13.99
CA PHE A 275 -5.48 2.48 12.72
C PHE A 275 -6.96 2.05 12.68
N GLY A 276 -7.47 1.40 13.73
CA GLY A 276 -8.87 1.00 13.84
C GLY A 276 -9.87 2.17 13.89
N PHE A 277 -9.40 3.39 14.14
CA PHE A 277 -10.21 4.61 14.06
C PHE A 277 -10.04 5.38 12.75
N GLY A 278 -9.28 4.85 11.79
CA GLY A 278 -9.08 5.48 10.48
C GLY A 278 -8.19 6.71 10.54
N MET A 279 -7.20 6.75 11.43
CA MET A 279 -6.32 7.91 11.59
C MET A 279 -5.10 7.91 10.65
N PHE A 280 -5.01 6.97 9.73
CA PHE A 280 -3.92 6.87 8.76
C PHE A 280 -4.28 7.52 7.42
N THR A 281 -3.38 8.35 6.91
CA THR A 281 -3.37 8.76 5.49
C THR A 281 -2.00 8.50 4.90
N PHE A 282 -1.96 8.18 3.61
CA PHE A 282 -0.67 7.98 2.94
C PHE A 282 0.16 9.27 2.94
N VAL A 283 1.45 9.14 3.24
CA VAL A 283 2.39 10.25 3.14
C VAL A 283 2.58 10.61 1.66
N PRO A 284 2.40 11.87 1.26
CA PRO A 284 2.64 12.31 -0.11
C PRO A 284 4.07 12.01 -0.61
N PRO A 285 4.26 11.69 -1.90
CA PRO A 285 5.56 11.30 -2.45
C PRO A 285 6.58 12.45 -2.55
N ASP A 286 6.16 13.69 -2.36
CA ASP A 286 7.02 14.88 -2.25
C ASP A 286 7.52 15.12 -0.81
N GLN A 287 7.09 14.32 0.15
CA GLN A 287 7.52 14.40 1.54
C GLN A 287 8.52 13.29 1.90
N VAL A 288 9.25 13.52 2.99
CA VAL A 288 10.24 12.59 3.53
C VAL A 288 9.83 12.15 4.93
N VAL A 289 9.75 10.85 5.14
CA VAL A 289 9.61 10.24 6.46
C VAL A 289 10.99 9.99 7.04
N ARG A 290 11.26 10.61 8.19
CA ARG A 290 12.51 10.42 8.93
C ARG A 290 12.31 9.45 10.09
N PRO A 291 13.30 8.60 10.39
CA PRO A 291 13.24 7.78 11.59
C PRO A 291 13.09 8.63 12.85
N LEU A 292 12.08 8.30 13.66
CA LEU A 292 11.79 8.93 14.93
C LEU A 292 12.79 8.52 16.01
N THR A 293 13.19 9.47 16.86
CA THR A 293 13.92 9.18 18.10
C THR A 293 12.99 8.52 19.13
N LEU A 294 13.56 7.83 20.12
CA LEU A 294 12.77 7.22 21.21
C LEU A 294 11.87 8.25 21.91
N ALA A 295 12.42 9.42 22.24
CA ALA A 295 11.65 10.51 22.86
C ALA A 295 10.54 11.09 21.96
N GLN A 296 10.65 10.97 20.64
CA GLN A 296 9.57 11.33 19.72
C GLN A 296 8.49 10.25 19.69
N LYS A 297 8.87 8.97 19.71
CA LYS A 297 7.92 7.84 19.78
C LYS A 297 7.12 7.88 21.08
N GLU A 298 7.77 8.12 22.21
CA GLU A 298 7.11 8.27 23.52
C GLU A 298 6.09 9.42 23.50
N ARG A 299 6.47 10.58 22.97
CA ARG A 299 5.55 11.72 22.81
C ARG A 299 4.34 11.41 21.93
N LEU A 300 4.53 10.68 20.83
CA LEU A 300 3.40 10.26 19.99
C LEU A 300 2.46 9.31 20.74
N ARG A 301 3.01 8.39 21.54
CA ARG A 301 2.23 7.47 22.37
C ARG A 301 1.45 8.22 23.46
N GLU A 302 2.07 9.17 24.15
CA GLU A 302 1.40 10.03 25.13
C GLU A 302 0.26 10.82 24.49
N ALA A 303 0.51 11.44 23.33
CA ALA A 303 -0.52 12.18 22.58
C ALA A 303 -1.68 11.27 22.13
N ALA A 304 -1.39 10.03 21.71
CA ALA A 304 -2.42 9.05 21.38
C ALA A 304 -3.24 8.69 22.64
N GLN A 305 -2.59 8.41 23.77
CA GLN A 305 -3.27 8.11 25.03
C GLN A 305 -4.19 9.26 25.48
N GLU A 306 -3.71 10.50 25.44
CA GLU A 306 -4.51 11.69 25.77
C GLU A 306 -5.73 11.81 24.84
N LYS A 307 -5.52 11.66 23.52
CA LYS A 307 -6.58 11.73 22.52
C LYS A 307 -7.67 10.69 22.74
N PHE A 308 -7.31 9.47 23.13
CA PHE A 308 -8.26 8.39 23.38
C PHE A 308 -8.85 8.41 24.80
N ALA A 309 -8.21 9.06 25.77
CA ALA A 309 -8.78 9.25 27.11
C ALA A 309 -10.08 10.07 27.08
N GLY A 310 -10.19 11.03 26.15
CA GLY A 310 -11.41 11.82 25.94
C GLY A 310 -12.59 11.06 25.30
N LYS A 311 -12.37 9.83 24.81
CA LYS A 311 -13.36 9.05 24.06
C LYS A 311 -14.16 8.11 24.97
N THR A 312 -15.21 8.64 25.59
CA THR A 312 -15.98 7.94 26.63
C THR A 312 -17.29 7.32 26.15
N MET A 313 -17.74 7.63 24.93
CA MET A 313 -19.02 7.12 24.41
C MET A 313 -18.98 5.60 24.20
N PRO A 314 -20.11 4.87 24.38
CA PRO A 314 -20.19 3.44 24.06
C PRO A 314 -19.68 3.10 22.65
N SER A 315 -20.03 3.90 21.65
CA SER A 315 -19.56 3.75 20.26
C SER A 315 -18.07 3.98 20.06
N GLU A 316 -17.37 4.56 21.04
CA GLU A 316 -15.95 4.88 20.99
C GLU A 316 -15.10 3.92 21.82
N ARG A 317 -15.72 2.97 22.53
CA ARG A 317 -14.97 1.93 23.23
C ARG A 317 -14.17 1.08 22.26
N SER A 318 -12.96 0.72 22.67
CA SER A 318 -12.05 -0.10 21.88
C SER A 318 -11.20 -0.96 22.81
N THR A 319 -10.96 -2.18 22.34
CA THR A 319 -10.05 -3.17 22.93
C THR A 319 -8.69 -3.19 22.23
N LEU A 320 -8.57 -2.48 21.11
CA LEU A 320 -7.33 -2.36 20.35
C LEU A 320 -6.26 -1.66 21.18
N SER A 321 -5.01 -2.13 21.04
CA SER A 321 -3.87 -1.61 21.79
C SER A 321 -3.53 -0.19 21.39
N LEU A 322 -3.10 0.61 22.38
CA LEU A 322 -2.36 1.86 22.18
C LEU A 322 -0.85 1.68 22.29
N ASP A 323 -0.44 0.48 22.67
CA ASP A 323 0.94 0.11 22.90
C ASP A 323 1.38 -0.77 21.71
N GLU A 324 2.27 -0.23 20.89
CA GLU A 324 3.02 -0.93 19.83
C GLU A 324 4.51 -0.98 20.14
#